data_AF-A0A935G5F9-F1
#
_entry.id   AF-A0A935G5F9-F1
#
_cell.length_a   1.000
_cell.length_b   1.000
_cell.length_c   1.000
_cell.angle_alpha   90.00
_cell.angle_beta   90.00
_cell.angle_gamma   90.00
#
_symmetry.space_group_name_H-M   'P 1'
#
loop_
_entity.id
_entity.type
_entity.pdbx_description
1 polymer ?
#
loop_
_entity_poly.entity_id
_entity_poly.type
_entity_poly.pdbx_seq_one_letter_code
_entity_poly.pdbx_strand_id
1 'polypeptide(L)'
;MRQSLISWGVFAGFVVCAVGLGWHDSIWRFSGMMGAAKGIVWATFLLFTAYSVYCSRRENIFKSIRSMAQLQWGRQVGIDLYLGLALSLSVIYMHQGSLIPLALWLIPVLLFANLATLLYVAIHFESLVTRFIT
;
A
#
# COMPACT_ATOMS: atom_id res chain seq x y z
N MET A 1 6.54 -21.26 -3.31
CA MET A 1 5.73 -20.85 -4.48
C MET A 1 4.23 -20.84 -4.17
N ARG A 2 3.62 -21.92 -3.64
CA ARG A 2 2.17 -21.96 -3.34
C ARG A 2 1.70 -20.87 -2.36
N GLN A 3 2.48 -20.58 -1.32
CA GLN A 3 2.17 -19.51 -0.36
C GLN A 3 2.24 -18.10 -0.96
N SER A 4 3.18 -17.81 -1.86
CA SER A 4 3.23 -16.48 -2.48
C SER A 4 2.05 -16.25 -3.42
N LEU A 5 1.60 -17.28 -4.14
CA LEU A 5 0.40 -17.22 -4.98
C LEU A 5 -0.87 -16.88 -4.18
N ILE A 6 -1.04 -17.47 -2.99
CA ILE A 6 -2.21 -17.19 -2.13
C ILE A 6 -2.16 -15.73 -1.65
N SER A 7 -1.02 -15.25 -1.15
CA SER A 7 -0.88 -13.86 -0.70
C SER A 7 -1.16 -12.86 -1.83
N TRP A 8 -0.65 -13.12 -3.04
CA TRP A 8 -0.92 -12.29 -4.21
C TRP A 8 -2.38 -12.34 -4.65
N GLY A 9 -3.04 -13.50 -4.56
CA GLY A 9 -4.48 -13.64 -4.83
C GLY A 9 -5.34 -12.84 -3.85
N VAL A 10 -5.02 -12.92 -2.54
CA VAL A 10 -5.68 -12.13 -1.49
C VAL A 10 -5.48 -10.64 -1.75
N PHE A 11 -4.26 -10.21 -2.07
CA PHE A 11 -3.97 -8.81 -2.36
C PHE A 11 -4.69 -8.31 -3.61
N ALA A 12 -4.70 -9.10 -4.70
CA ALA A 12 -5.42 -8.74 -5.91
C ALA A 12 -6.92 -8.59 -5.66
N GLY A 13 -7.51 -9.53 -4.91
CA GLY A 13 -8.91 -9.44 -4.48
C GLY A 13 -9.17 -8.18 -3.65
N PHE A 14 -8.28 -7.87 -2.71
CA PHE A 14 -8.35 -6.64 -1.92
C PHE A 14 -8.28 -5.39 -2.80
N VAL A 15 -7.34 -5.32 -3.74
CA VAL A 15 -7.18 -4.18 -4.67
C VAL A 15 -8.47 -3.97 -5.46
N VAL A 16 -9.04 -5.04 -6.03
CA VAL A 16 -10.29 -4.95 -6.80
C VAL A 16 -11.44 -4.44 -5.92
N CYS A 17 -11.57 -4.96 -4.69
CA CYS A 17 -12.59 -4.50 -3.76
C CYS A 17 -12.37 -3.04 -3.34
N ALA A 18 -11.13 -2.65 -3.03
CA ALA A 18 -10.80 -1.31 -2.58
C ALA A 18 -11.04 -0.27 -3.69
N VAL A 19 -10.63 -0.57 -4.92
CA VAL A 19 -10.87 0.30 -6.08
C VAL A 19 -12.36 0.34 -6.43
N GLY A 20 -13.08 -0.79 -6.34
CA GLY A 20 -14.52 -0.84 -6.60
C GLY A 20 -15.36 -0.10 -5.56
N LEU A 21 -15.07 -0.28 -4.28
CA LEU A 21 -15.78 0.40 -3.18
C LEU A 21 -15.39 1.87 -3.05
N GLY A 22 -14.14 2.20 -3.37
CA GLY A 22 -13.64 3.57 -3.43
C GLY A 22 -13.93 4.28 -4.74
N TRP A 23 -14.67 3.67 -5.67
CA TRP A 23 -14.84 4.17 -7.03
C TRP A 23 -15.54 5.53 -7.06
N HIS A 24 -14.93 6.50 -7.72
CA HIS A 24 -15.54 7.79 -8.04
C HIS A 24 -15.02 8.30 -9.39
N ASP A 25 -15.82 9.14 -10.06
CA ASP A 25 -15.50 9.64 -11.40
C ASP A 25 -14.16 10.35 -11.50
N SER A 26 -13.67 10.91 -10.40
CA SER A 26 -12.39 11.60 -10.39
C SER A 26 -11.17 10.68 -10.27
N ILE A 27 -11.29 9.38 -9.96
CA ILE A 27 -10.13 8.45 -9.93
C ILE A 27 -9.34 8.53 -11.23
N TRP A 28 -10.03 8.52 -12.37
CA TRP A 28 -9.42 8.50 -13.71
C TRP A 28 -9.36 9.88 -14.39
N ARG A 29 -9.63 10.98 -13.67
CA ARG A 29 -9.51 12.34 -14.22
C ARG A 29 -8.10 12.88 -14.02
N PHE A 30 -7.27 12.84 -15.05
CA PHE A 30 -5.92 13.40 -15.00
C PHE A 30 -5.89 14.76 -15.71
N SER A 31 -6.36 15.80 -15.03
CA SER A 31 -6.32 17.19 -15.54
C SER A 31 -5.48 18.09 -14.65
N GLY A 32 -4.68 18.96 -15.27
CA GLY A 32 -3.84 19.93 -14.58
C GLY A 32 -2.71 19.31 -13.75
N MET A 33 -2.09 20.14 -12.90
CA MET A 33 -0.95 19.73 -12.04
C MET A 33 -1.33 18.62 -11.04
N MET A 34 -2.55 18.65 -10.51
CA MET A 34 -3.07 17.63 -9.61
C MET A 34 -3.23 16.27 -10.31
N GLY A 35 -3.67 16.28 -11.57
CA GLY A 35 -3.71 15.08 -12.41
C GLY A 35 -2.32 14.49 -12.64
N ALA A 36 -1.31 15.32 -12.94
CA ALA A 36 0.06 14.84 -13.12
C ALA A 36 0.61 14.16 -11.85
N ALA A 37 0.42 14.78 -10.68
CA ALA A 37 0.85 14.21 -9.40
C ALA A 37 0.15 12.88 -9.09
N LYS A 38 -1.16 12.80 -9.31
CA LYS A 38 -1.93 11.55 -9.20
C LYS A 38 -1.40 10.46 -10.13
N GLY A 39 -1.08 10.83 -11.37
CA GLY A 39 -0.50 9.92 -12.36
C GLY A 39 0.84 9.33 -11.89
N ILE A 40 1.69 10.14 -11.28
CA ILE A 40 2.95 9.68 -10.68
C ILE A 40 2.69 8.66 -9.57
N VAL A 41 1.75 8.92 -8.66
CA VAL A 41 1.42 7.99 -7.57
C VAL A 41 0.94 6.64 -8.12
N TRP A 42 0.03 6.65 -9.11
CA TRP A 42 -0.42 5.42 -9.76
C TRP A 42 0.71 4.69 -10.50
N ALA A 43 1.58 5.42 -11.19
CA ALA A 43 2.74 4.82 -11.85
C ALA A 43 3.69 4.18 -10.84
N THR A 44 3.98 4.84 -9.71
CA THR A 44 4.79 4.27 -8.63
C THR A 44 4.12 3.02 -8.07
N PHE A 45 2.81 3.02 -7.84
CA PHE A 45 2.07 1.85 -7.39
C PHE A 45 2.22 0.66 -8.34
N LEU A 46 1.99 0.88 -9.64
CA LEU A 46 2.07 -0.17 -10.65
C LEU A 46 3.50 -0.70 -10.82
N LEU A 47 4.50 0.18 -10.87
CA LEU A 47 5.91 -0.20 -10.98
C LEU A 47 6.38 -0.98 -9.75
N PHE A 48 6.03 -0.50 -8.54
CA PHE A 48 6.40 -1.18 -7.31
C PHE A 48 5.67 -2.52 -7.15
N THR A 49 4.42 -2.62 -7.62
CA THR A 49 3.69 -3.90 -7.70
C THR A 49 4.40 -4.87 -8.63
N ALA A 50 4.73 -4.45 -9.86
CA ALA A 50 5.41 -5.29 -10.84
C ALA A 50 6.78 -5.78 -10.31
N TYR A 51 7.55 -4.89 -9.70
CA TYR A 51 8.82 -5.22 -9.08
C TYR A 51 8.66 -6.20 -7.91
N SER A 52 7.67 -5.98 -7.04
CA SER A 52 7.37 -6.87 -5.92
C SER A 52 6.96 -8.27 -6.38
N VAL A 53 6.17 -8.38 -7.46
CA VAL A 53 5.82 -9.67 -8.09
C VAL A 53 7.08 -10.36 -8.63
N TYR A 54 7.95 -9.61 -9.32
CA TYR A 54 9.20 -10.14 -9.85
C TYR A 54 10.10 -10.71 -8.74
N CYS A 55 10.29 -9.98 -7.63
CA CYS A 55 11.05 -10.44 -6.48
C CYS A 55 10.41 -11.68 -5.83
N SER A 56 9.08 -11.68 -5.65
CA SER A 56 8.33 -12.79 -5.04
C SER A 56 8.39 -14.11 -5.84
N ARG A 57 8.69 -14.04 -7.14
CA ARG A 57 8.87 -15.21 -8.00
C ARG A 57 10.27 -15.82 -7.85
N ARG A 58 11.27 -15.01 -7.50
CA ARG A 58 12.68 -15.43 -7.38
C ARG A 58 13.05 -15.82 -5.95
N GLU A 59 12.45 -15.17 -4.96
CA GLU A 59 12.75 -15.40 -3.55
C GLU A 59 11.50 -15.70 -2.74
N ASN A 60 11.69 -16.45 -1.65
CA ASN A 60 10.64 -16.65 -0.66
C ASN A 60 10.77 -15.56 0.42
N ILE A 61 9.83 -14.62 0.42
CA ILE A 61 9.75 -13.49 1.35
C ILE A 61 9.94 -13.93 2.81
N PHE A 62 9.26 -14.99 3.26
CA PHE A 62 9.36 -15.44 4.65
C PHE A 62 10.76 -15.96 5.00
N LYS A 63 11.43 -16.61 4.04
CA LYS A 63 12.81 -17.07 4.23
C LYS A 63 13.75 -15.87 4.29
N SER A 64 13.62 -14.90 3.39
CA SER A 64 14.45 -13.70 3.37
C SER A 64 14.25 -12.85 4.63
N ILE A 65 13.01 -12.67 5.11
CA ILE A 65 12.71 -11.97 6.38
C ILE A 65 13.36 -12.69 7.56
N ARG A 66 13.28 -14.02 7.64
CA ARG A 66 13.91 -14.78 8.72
C ARG A 66 15.42 -14.57 8.77
N SER A 67 16.08 -14.56 7.61
CA SER A 67 17.50 -14.25 7.51
C SER A 67 17.80 -12.80 7.90
N MET A 68 17.01 -11.82 7.45
CA MET A 68 17.17 -10.41 7.84
C MET A 68 16.97 -10.19 9.35
N ALA A 69 16.04 -10.90 9.98
CA ALA A 69 15.76 -10.79 11.41
C ALA A 69 16.92 -11.25 12.29
N GLN A 70 17.84 -12.07 11.77
CA GLN A 70 19.06 -12.47 12.46
C GLN A 70 20.13 -11.37 12.44
N LEU A 71 20.02 -10.40 11.53
CA LEU A 71 20.94 -9.26 11.42
C LEU A 71 20.42 -8.08 12.24
N GLN A 72 21.30 -7.41 12.99
CA GLN A 72 20.91 -6.23 13.79
C GLN A 72 20.37 -5.10 12.91
N TRP A 73 21.04 -4.81 11.79
CA TRP A 73 20.56 -3.86 10.79
C TRP A 73 19.23 -4.28 10.15
N GLY A 74 19.04 -5.57 9.87
CA GLY A 74 17.78 -6.08 9.31
C GLY A 74 16.61 -5.91 10.28
N ARG A 75 16.84 -6.11 11.58
CA ARG A 75 15.85 -5.80 12.63
C ARG A 75 15.53 -4.31 12.71
N GLN A 76 16.53 -3.43 12.64
CA GLN A 76 16.32 -1.98 12.66
C GLN A 76 15.49 -1.54 11.46
N VAL A 77 15.81 -2.01 10.25
CA VAL A 77 15.04 -1.74 9.02
C VAL A 77 13.60 -2.24 9.16
N GLY A 78 13.40 -3.41 9.77
CA GLY A 78 12.06 -3.92 10.07
C GLY A 78 11.28 -3.00 11.00
N ILE A 79 11.87 -2.57 12.11
CA ILE A 79 11.22 -1.65 13.06
C ILE A 79 10.88 -0.32 12.39
N ASP A 80 11.82 0.25 11.63
CA ASP A 80 11.63 1.50 10.89
C ASP A 80 10.45 1.40 9.89
N LEU A 81 10.38 0.30 9.15
CA LEU A 81 9.26 0.01 8.26
C LEU A 81 7.93 0.03 9.03
N TYR A 82 7.82 -0.68 10.15
CA TYR A 82 6.57 -0.76 10.92
C TYR A 82 6.21 0.55 11.62
N LEU A 83 7.18 1.38 12.01
CA LEU A 83 6.92 2.73 12.47
C LEU A 83 6.31 3.58 11.34
N GLY A 84 6.88 3.49 10.13
CA GLY A 84 6.30 4.12 8.94
C GLY A 84 4.88 3.63 8.61
N LEU A 85 4.61 2.33 8.79
CA LEU A 85 3.26 1.77 8.63
C LEU A 85 2.29 2.28 9.70
N ALA A 86 2.72 2.39 10.96
CA ALA A 86 1.88 2.93 12.03
C ALA A 86 1.50 4.40 11.75
N LEU A 87 2.44 5.21 11.24
CA LEU A 87 2.16 6.57 10.79
C LEU A 87 1.16 6.58 9.62
N SER A 88 1.37 5.71 8.63
CA SER A 88 0.46 5.60 7.48
C SER A 88 -0.96 5.19 7.88
N LEU A 89 -1.09 4.21 8.78
CA LEU A 89 -2.38 3.78 9.34
C LEU A 89 -3.05 4.90 10.15
N SER A 90 -2.27 5.72 10.85
CA SER A 90 -2.78 6.90 11.55
C SER A 90 -3.38 7.92 10.56
N VAL A 91 -2.73 8.14 9.41
CA VAL A 91 -3.27 8.97 8.33
C VAL A 91 -4.58 8.39 7.79
N ILE A 92 -4.68 7.06 7.61
CA ILE A 92 -5.93 6.40 7.17
C ILE A 92 -7.05 6.65 8.19
N TYR A 93 -6.78 6.44 9.48
CA TYR A 93 -7.74 6.68 10.55
C TYR A 93 -8.19 8.14 10.58
N MET A 94 -7.25 9.09 10.49
CA MET A 94 -7.57 10.51 10.44
C MET A 94 -8.40 10.86 9.19
N HIS A 95 -8.04 10.30 8.04
CA HIS A 95 -8.72 10.54 6.76
C HIS A 95 -10.17 10.04 6.76
N GLN A 96 -10.43 8.84 7.30
CA GLN A 96 -11.76 8.22 7.26
C GLN A 96 -12.59 8.47 8.53
N GLY A 97 -11.96 8.86 9.64
CA GLY A 97 -12.62 9.08 10.94
C GLY A 97 -13.22 7.83 11.59
N SER A 98 -12.91 6.63 11.07
CA SER A 98 -13.52 5.37 11.51
C SER A 98 -12.49 4.25 11.69
N LEU A 99 -12.71 3.41 12.70
CA LEU A 99 -11.88 2.24 12.97
C LEU A 99 -12.14 1.08 12.00
N ILE A 100 -13.28 1.08 11.30
CA ILE A 100 -13.62 -0.01 10.37
C ILE A 100 -12.71 0.03 9.12
N PRO A 101 -12.57 1.15 8.39
CA PRO A 101 -11.59 1.25 7.30
C PRO A 101 -10.18 0.96 7.77
N LEU A 102 -9.79 1.48 8.94
CA LEU A 102 -8.48 1.19 9.53
C LEU A 102 -8.23 -0.32 9.68
N ALA A 103 -9.19 -1.07 10.26
CA ALA A 103 -9.07 -2.51 10.44
C ALA A 103 -9.01 -3.27 9.10
N LEU A 104 -9.79 -2.84 8.10
CA LEU A 104 -9.78 -3.44 6.77
C LEU A 104 -8.44 -3.21 6.06
N TRP A 105 -7.87 -2.01 6.18
CA TRP A 105 -6.57 -1.65 5.59
C TRP A 105 -5.38 -2.23 6.36
N LEU A 106 -5.55 -2.57 7.64
CA LEU A 106 -4.50 -3.22 8.43
C LEU A 106 -4.06 -4.56 7.81
N ILE A 107 -4.99 -5.35 7.28
CA ILE A 107 -4.72 -6.68 6.70
C ILE A 107 -3.70 -6.61 5.55
N PRO A 108 -3.95 -5.86 4.46
CA PRO A 108 -2.98 -5.75 3.37
C PRO A 108 -1.73 -4.96 3.77
N VAL A 109 -1.82 -4.02 4.72
CA VAL A 109 -0.66 -3.28 5.24
C VAL A 109 0.31 -4.20 5.98
N LEU A 110 -0.16 -5.16 6.77
CA LEU A 110 0.74 -6.11 7.44
C LEU A 110 1.40 -7.09 6.45
N LEU A 111 0.75 -7.39 5.32
CA LEU A 111 1.27 -8.34 4.33
C LEU A 111 2.19 -7.70 3.30
N PHE A 112 1.86 -6.49 2.83
CA PHE A 112 2.54 -5.83 1.72
C PHE A 112 3.03 -4.42 2.06
N ALA A 113 2.89 -3.99 3.32
CA ALA A 113 3.46 -2.77 3.87
C ALA A 113 3.21 -1.56 2.95
N ASN A 114 4.28 -1.05 2.35
CA ASN A 114 4.29 0.12 1.48
C ASN A 114 3.40 -0.03 0.26
N LEU A 115 3.16 -1.24 -0.24
CA LEU A 115 2.29 -1.45 -1.41
C LEU A 115 0.83 -1.08 -1.10
N ALA A 116 0.36 -1.46 0.10
CA ALA A 116 -1.01 -1.21 0.53
C ALA A 116 -1.21 0.27 0.89
N THR A 117 -0.26 0.89 1.57
CA THR A 117 -0.33 2.32 1.88
C THR A 117 -0.27 3.17 0.60
N LEU A 118 0.53 2.76 -0.39
CA LEU A 118 0.61 3.43 -1.67
C LEU A 118 -0.69 3.29 -2.49
N LEU A 119 -1.34 2.12 -2.46
CA LEU A 119 -2.68 1.94 -3.05
C LEU A 119 -3.70 2.88 -2.39
N TYR A 120 -3.69 2.99 -1.06
CA TYR A 120 -4.59 3.89 -0.34
C TYR A 120 -4.43 5.34 -0.82
N VAL A 121 -3.18 5.80 -0.92
CA VAL A 121 -2.86 7.14 -1.41
C VAL A 121 -3.31 7.30 -2.87
N ALA A 122 -3.14 6.27 -3.72
CA ALA A 122 -3.56 6.32 -5.11
C ALA A 122 -5.09 6.46 -5.28
N ILE A 123 -5.86 5.73 -4.47
CA ILE A 123 -7.33 5.78 -4.49
C ILE A 123 -7.84 7.12 -3.92
N HIS A 124 -7.28 7.57 -2.80
CA HIS A 124 -7.77 8.75 -2.07
C HIS A 124 -6.97 10.02 -2.34
N PHE A 125 -6.19 10.07 -3.42
CA PHE A 125 -5.21 11.12 -3.68
C PHE A 125 -5.79 12.53 -3.56
N GLU A 126 -6.88 12.81 -4.27
CA GLU A 126 -7.50 14.15 -4.27
C GLU A 126 -8.03 14.53 -2.89
N SER A 127 -8.74 13.62 -2.23
CA SER A 127 -9.29 13.83 -0.89
C SER A 127 -8.20 14.10 0.16
N LEU A 128 -7.09 13.36 0.09
CA LEU A 128 -5.92 13.58 0.94
C LEU A 128 -5.32 14.96 0.68
N VAL A 129 -5.08 15.30 -0.58
CA VAL A 129 -4.48 16.59 -0.95
C VAL A 129 -5.35 17.76 -0.52
N THR A 130 -6.66 17.71 -0.78
CA THR A 130 -7.60 18.75 -0.35
C THR A 130 -7.54 18.92 1.16
N ARG A 131 -7.60 17.82 1.93
CA ARG A 131 -7.61 17.88 3.40
C ARG A 131 -6.35 18.45 4.06
N PHE A 132 -5.21 18.46 3.36
CA PHE A 132 -3.97 19.07 3.85
C PHE A 132 -3.75 20.50 3.33
N ILE A 133 -4.47 20.92 2.29
CA ILE A 133 -4.34 22.25 1.68
C ILE A 133 -5.45 23.22 2.13
N THR A 134 -6.63 22.71 2.50
CA THR A 134 -7.75 23.47 3.08
C THR A 134 -7.90 23.20 4.56
#